data_AF-A0A3M3EV20-F1
#
_entry.id   AF-A0A3M3EV20-F1
#
_cell.length_a   1.000
_cell.length_b   1.000
_cell.length_c   1.000
_cell.angle_alpha   90.00
_cell.angle_beta   90.00
_cell.angle_gamma   90.00
#
_symmetry.space_group_name_H-M   'P 1'
#
loop_
_entity.id
_entity.type
_entity.pdbx_description
1 polymer ?
#
loop_
_entity_poly.entity_id
_entity_poly.type
_entity_poly.pdbx_seq_one_letter_code
_entity_poly.pdbx_strand_id
1 'polypeptide(L)'
;MNMPTQELHTPTDTSALSTVHTIWAEVLKHPAQTDQADFFDAGGNSMLLIAILNLIHERLDREINPAALVNGITPARLAELAA
;
A
#
# COMPACT_ATOMS: atom_id res chain seq x y z
N MET A 1 0.64 34.09 -2.71
CA MET A 1 0.37 32.95 -3.61
C MET A 1 -0.18 31.85 -2.73
N ASN A 2 -1.50 31.77 -2.60
CA ASN A 2 -2.12 30.80 -1.71
C ASN A 2 -2.44 29.56 -2.55
N MET A 3 -1.69 28.48 -2.37
CA MET A 3 -2.27 27.15 -2.33
C MET A 3 -2.51 26.81 -0.84
N PRO A 4 -3.64 26.16 -0.51
CA PRO A 4 -4.16 26.04 0.85
C PRO A 4 -3.51 24.88 1.62
N THR A 5 -3.50 24.98 2.94
CA THR A 5 -3.74 23.88 3.90
C THR A 5 -3.24 22.48 3.50
N GLN A 6 -2.00 22.15 3.87
CA GLN A 6 -1.63 20.77 4.21
C GLN A 6 -1.87 20.58 5.73
N GLU A 7 -3.08 20.88 6.20
CA GLU A 7 -3.50 20.54 7.56
C GLU A 7 -4.10 19.13 7.53
N LEU A 8 -3.53 18.26 8.36
CA LEU A 8 -4.10 16.99 8.84
C LEU A 8 -4.02 15.78 7.90
N HIS A 9 -2.85 15.12 7.87
CA HIS A 9 -2.87 13.66 7.97
C HIS A 9 -2.45 13.33 9.40
N THR A 10 -3.42 12.87 10.19
CA THR A 10 -3.25 12.39 11.56
C THR A 10 -2.02 11.46 11.67
N PRO A 11 -1.09 11.66 12.63
CA PRO A 11 0.17 10.93 12.71
C PRO A 11 0.03 9.47 13.19
N THR A 12 -1.03 8.75 12.80
CA THR A 12 -1.27 7.39 13.30
C THR A 12 -1.08 6.29 12.24
N ASP A 13 -1.05 6.59 10.93
CA ASP A 13 -0.96 5.52 9.90
C ASP A 13 0.01 5.79 8.73
N THR A 14 0.67 6.95 8.69
CA THR A 14 1.59 7.31 7.60
C THR A 14 2.78 6.34 7.47
N SER A 15 3.18 5.68 8.56
CA SER A 15 4.33 4.74 8.57
C SER A 15 4.05 3.47 7.78
N ALA A 16 2.89 2.84 8.00
CA ALA A 16 2.48 1.64 7.27
C ALA A 16 2.27 1.99 5.79
N LEU A 17 1.53 3.06 5.49
CA LEU A 17 1.28 3.50 4.12
C LEU A 17 2.55 3.82 3.34
N SER A 18 3.50 4.53 3.95
CA SER A 18 4.79 4.84 3.31
C SER A 18 5.61 3.59 3.02
N THR A 19 5.57 2.60 3.93
CA THR A 19 6.23 1.32 3.75
C THR A 19 5.58 0.53 2.62
N VAL A 20 4.25 0.48 2.58
CA VAL A 20 3.50 -0.15 1.49
C VAL A 20 3.77 0.53 0.15
N HIS A 21 3.82 1.86 0.08
CA HIS A 21 4.20 2.59 -1.14
C HIS A 21 5.61 2.24 -1.62
N THR A 22 6.55 2.07 -0.69
CA THR A 22 7.91 1.67 -1.00
C THR A 22 7.92 0.25 -1.58
N ILE A 23 7.27 -0.70 -0.90
CA ILE A 23 7.14 -2.10 -1.35
C ILE A 23 6.47 -2.16 -2.72
N TRP A 24 5.40 -1.42 -2.91
CA TRP A 24 4.68 -1.31 -4.17
C TRP A 24 5.59 -0.85 -5.31
N ALA A 25 6.37 0.21 -5.07
CA ALA A 25 7.31 0.72 -6.05
C ALA A 25 8.45 -0.25 -6.36
N GLU A 26 8.93 -1.01 -5.37
CA GLU A 26 9.96 -2.03 -5.55
C GLU A 26 9.47 -3.21 -6.39
N VAL A 27 8.22 -3.64 -6.17
CA VAL A 27 7.57 -4.79 -6.81
C VAL A 27 7.11 -4.45 -8.23
N LEU A 28 6.39 -3.35 -8.41
CA LEU A 28 5.84 -2.92 -9.70
C LEU A 28 6.83 -2.10 -10.54
N LYS A 29 8.01 -1.78 -9.99
CA LYS A 29 9.04 -0.97 -10.64
C LYS A 29 8.60 0.45 -11.02
N HIS A 30 7.47 0.91 -10.47
CA HIS A 30 6.99 2.28 -10.63
C HIS A 30 6.27 2.73 -9.35
N PRO A 31 6.27 4.04 -9.03
CA PRO A 31 5.59 4.54 -7.84
C PRO A 31 4.08 4.27 -7.89
N ALA A 32 3.46 4.04 -6.73
CA ALA A 32 2.00 4.05 -6.62
C ALA A 32 1.49 5.44 -7.02
N GLN A 33 0.65 5.51 -8.05
CA GLN A 33 0.13 6.79 -8.55
C GLN A 33 -0.83 7.44 -7.54
N THR A 34 -1.56 6.63 -6.77
CA THR A 34 -2.49 7.07 -5.73
C THR A 34 -2.58 6.00 -4.62
N ASP A 35 -3.01 6.39 -3.42
CA ASP A 35 -3.21 5.45 -2.29
C ASP A 35 -4.35 4.46 -2.54
N GLN A 36 -5.23 4.76 -3.50
CA GLN A 36 -6.34 3.92 -3.95
C GLN A 36 -6.06 3.28 -5.31
N ALA A 37 -4.80 3.26 -5.76
CA ALA A 37 -4.44 2.64 -7.02
C ALA A 37 -4.68 1.13 -6.94
N ASP A 38 -5.51 0.61 -7.84
CA ASP A 38 -5.73 -0.82 -7.96
C ASP A 38 -4.46 -1.53 -8.42
N PHE A 39 -4.07 -2.56 -7.69
CA PHE A 39 -2.86 -3.32 -7.95
C PHE A 39 -2.83 -3.93 -9.35
N PHE A 40 -3.96 -4.48 -9.80
CA PHE A 40 -4.05 -5.09 -11.13
C PHE A 40 -4.00 -4.05 -12.25
N ASP A 41 -4.58 -2.86 -12.03
CA ASP A 41 -4.52 -1.75 -12.99
C ASP A 41 -3.10 -1.17 -13.11
N ALA A 42 -2.37 -1.15 -11.99
CA ALA A 42 -0.95 -0.84 -11.94
C ALA A 42 -0.05 -1.90 -12.62
N GLY A 43 -0.59 -2.99 -13.17
CA GLY A 43 0.19 -4.07 -13.78
C GLY A 43 0.61 -5.19 -12.82
N GLY A 44 -0.01 -5.22 -11.64
CA GLY A 44 0.13 -6.27 -10.65
C GLY A 44 -0.47 -7.59 -11.11
N ASN A 45 0.09 -8.68 -10.58
CA ASN A 45 -0.34 -10.04 -10.86
C ASN A 45 -0.23 -10.90 -9.60
N SER A 46 -0.77 -12.12 -9.63
CA SER A 46 -0.80 -13.00 -8.46
C SER A 46 0.58 -13.26 -7.84
N MET A 47 1.65 -13.37 -8.64
CA MET A 47 3.00 -13.56 -8.10
C MET A 47 3.50 -12.30 -7.37
N LEU A 48 3.29 -11.13 -7.97
CA LEU A 48 3.65 -9.86 -7.36
C LEU A 48 2.81 -9.57 -6.10
N LEU A 49 1.55 -10.01 -6.06
CA LEU A 49 0.71 -9.90 -4.87
C LEU A 49 1.32 -10.66 -3.69
N ILE A 50 1.69 -11.93 -3.90
CA ILE A 50 2.37 -12.73 -2.87
C ILE A 50 3.68 -12.06 -2.44
N ALA A 51 4.43 -11.47 -3.38
CA ALA A 51 5.64 -10.72 -3.05
C ALA A 51 5.36 -9.50 -2.16
N ILE A 52 4.32 -8.71 -2.45
CA ILE A 52 3.91 -7.59 -1.60
C ILE A 52 3.52 -8.08 -0.20
N LEU A 53 2.71 -9.13 -0.11
CA LEU A 53 2.28 -9.67 1.19
C LEU A 53 3.45 -10.17 2.03
N ASN A 54 4.42 -10.85 1.41
CA ASN A 54 5.65 -11.26 2.09
C ASN A 54 6.46 -10.06 2.55
N LEU A 55 6.64 -9.03 1.71
CA LEU A 55 7.40 -7.84 2.08
C LEU A 55 6.72 -7.05 3.20
N ILE A 56 5.38 -6.99 3.21
CA ILE A 56 4.61 -6.40 4.30
C ILE A 56 4.83 -7.20 5.59
N HIS A 57 4.76 -8.53 5.51
CA HIS A 57 5.06 -9.41 6.64
C HIS A 57 6.48 -9.18 7.17
N GLU A 58 7.49 -9.10 6.30
CA GLU A 58 8.88 -8.91 6.71
C GLU A 58 9.16 -7.51 7.28
N ARG A 59 8.50 -6.45 6.77
CA ARG A 59 8.79 -5.07 7.19
C ARG A 59 7.89 -4.55 8.30
N LEU A 60 6.64 -5.01 8.37
CA LEU A 60 5.64 -4.57 9.34
C LEU A 60 5.31 -5.66 10.37
N ASP A 61 5.92 -6.85 10.28
CA ASP A 61 5.63 -8.02 11.13
C ASP A 61 4.12 -8.38 11.13
N ARG A 62 3.45 -8.12 9.99
CA ARG A 62 2.01 -8.30 9.82
C ARG A 62 1.66 -9.24 8.69
N GLU A 63 0.82 -10.21 9.03
CA GLU A 63 0.23 -11.14 8.08
C GLU A 63 -1.10 -10.60 7.57
N ILE A 64 -1.17 -10.35 6.25
CA ILE A 64 -2.40 -9.95 5.58
C ILE A 64 -2.99 -11.14 4.86
N ASN A 65 -4.24 -11.45 5.19
CA ASN A 65 -4.98 -12.51 4.52
C ASN A 65 -5.47 -12.02 3.14
N PRO A 66 -5.17 -12.72 2.03
CA PRO A 66 -5.65 -12.35 0.70
C PRO A 66 -7.18 -12.31 0.61
N ALA A 67 -7.91 -13.04 1.47
CA ALA A 67 -9.36 -12.96 1.55
C ALA A 67 -9.88 -11.57 1.99
N ALA A 68 -9.08 -10.78 2.71
CA ALA A 68 -9.43 -9.40 3.07
C ALA A 68 -9.29 -8.42 1.88
N LEU A 69 -8.59 -8.83 0.83
CA LEU A 69 -8.27 -8.01 -0.35
C LEU A 69 -9.25 -8.22 -1.53
N VAL A 70 -10.31 -8.98 -1.31
CA VAL A 70 -11.34 -9.29 -2.34
C VAL A 70 -12.08 -8.05 -2.85
N ASN A 71 -12.11 -6.97 -2.07
CA ASN A 71 -12.76 -5.71 -2.43
C ASN A 71 -11.82 -4.71 -3.12
N GLY A 72 -10.58 -5.12 -3.41
CA GLY A 72 -9.56 -4.25 -4.00
C GLY A 72 -8.23 -4.38 -3.28
N ILE A 73 -7.15 -4.41 -4.05
CA ILE A 73 -5.78 -4.42 -3.54
C ILE A 73 -5.24 -3.01 -3.79
N THR A 74 -5.25 -2.17 -2.77
CA THR A 74 -4.74 -0.81 -2.85
C THR A 74 -3.72 -0.55 -1.74
N PRO A 75 -2.78 0.40 -1.92
CA PRO A 75 -1.80 0.75 -0.91
C PRO A 75 -2.43 1.15 0.43
N ALA A 76 -3.49 1.97 0.40
CA ALA A 76 -4.24 2.35 1.59
C ALA A 76 -4.82 1.15 2.32
N ARG A 77 -5.42 0.20 1.58
CA ARG A 77 -6.07 -0.95 2.20
C ARG A 77 -5.07 -1.93 2.81
N LEU A 78 -3.93 -2.11 2.16
CA LEU A 78 -2.82 -2.88 2.72
C LEU A 78 -2.25 -2.22 3.97
N ALA A 79 -2.13 -0.89 3.99
CA ALA A 79 -1.68 -0.16 5.16
C ALA A 79 -2.66 -0.29 6.32
N GLU A 80 -3.96 -0.09 6.09
CA GLU A 80 -5.01 -0.25 7.10
C GLU A 80 -5.08 -1.67 7.70
N LEU A 81 -4.74 -2.69 6.90
CA LEU A 81 -4.67 -4.08 7.36
C LEU A 81 -3.34 -4.43 8.05
N ALA A 82 -2.31 -3.59 7.87
CA ALA A 82 -1.00 -3.74 8.49
C ALA A 82 -0.77 -2.82 9.71
N ALA A 83 -1.67 -1.88 9.97
CA ALA A 83 -1.71 -1.04 11.18
C ALA A 83 -2.09 -1.86 12.42
#